data_AF-X1ELA7-F1
#
_entry.id   AF-X1ELA7-F1
#
_cell.length_a   1.000
_cell.length_b   1.000
_cell.length_c   1.000
_cell.angle_alpha   90.00
_cell.angle_beta   90.00
_cell.angle_gamma   90.00
#
_symmetry.space_group_name_H-M   'P 1'
#
loop_
_entity.id
_entity.type
_entity.pdbx_description
1 polymer ?
#
loop_
_entity_poly.entity_id
_entity_poly.type
_entity_poly.pdbx_seq_one_letter_code
_entity_poly.pdbx_strand_id
1 'polypeptide(L)'
;MDKKFQGVYAVICTPFTEDDKIDETALRKHLRYLVDRGNVHGIIPTGSTGEFAAMSDQELAAVQKDIQKVRELYFKLLPLLTMFETTGQYVQLTKAGLEILGRPYGNPRRPLLPPTDEDKQRLREVLETLIT
;
A
#
# COMPACT_ATOMS: atom_id res chain seq x y z
N MET A 1 9.88 23.22 -5.59
CA MET A 1 8.70 22.75 -6.35
C MET A 1 7.68 22.30 -5.32
N ASP A 2 6.75 23.18 -4.96
CA ASP A 2 5.83 22.98 -3.82
C ASP A 2 4.50 22.41 -4.33
N LYS A 3 4.52 21.17 -4.86
CA LYS A 3 3.29 20.45 -5.24
C LYS A 3 2.88 19.59 -4.05
N LYS A 4 2.04 20.14 -3.17
CA LYS A 4 1.45 19.39 -2.06
C LYS A 4 0.41 18.41 -2.61
N PHE A 5 0.56 17.14 -2.26
CA PHE A 5 -0.43 16.09 -2.56
C PHE A 5 -1.67 16.38 -1.69
N GLN A 6 -2.74 16.90 -2.29
CA GLN A 6 -3.96 17.33 -1.60
C GLN A 6 -5.19 16.88 -2.38
N GLY A 7 -6.25 16.51 -1.66
CA GLY A 7 -7.50 16.02 -2.23
C GLY A 7 -7.73 14.53 -2.03
N VAL A 8 -8.70 13.98 -2.76
CA VAL A 8 -9.14 12.58 -2.65
C VAL A 8 -8.43 11.74 -3.70
N TYR A 9 -7.70 10.71 -3.29
CA TYR A 9 -7.03 9.76 -4.18
C TYR A 9 -7.65 8.38 -4.03
N ALA A 10 -8.27 7.88 -5.08
CA ALA A 10 -8.90 6.56 -5.05
C ALA A 10 -7.87 5.46 -5.31
N VAL A 11 -7.68 4.56 -4.34
CA VAL A 11 -6.99 3.30 -4.56
C VAL A 11 -8.00 2.34 -5.17
N ILE A 12 -7.79 1.93 -6.42
CA ILE A 12 -8.80 1.21 -7.20
C ILE A 12 -8.56 -0.30 -7.22
N CYS A 13 -9.63 -1.06 -7.36
CA CYS A 13 -9.58 -2.49 -7.70
C CYS A 13 -9.16 -2.68 -9.17
N THR A 14 -8.41 -3.75 -9.42
CA THR A 14 -8.11 -4.22 -10.77
C THR A 14 -9.12 -5.31 -11.12
N PRO A 15 -10.03 -5.11 -12.08
CA PRO A 15 -11.00 -6.13 -12.43
C PRO A 15 -10.36 -7.22 -13.28
N PHE A 16 -10.76 -8.46 -13.02
CA PHE A 16 -10.35 -9.63 -13.79
C PHE A 16 -11.56 -10.33 -14.39
N THR A 17 -11.35 -11.00 -15.51
CA THR A 17 -12.30 -11.91 -16.15
C THR A 17 -12.37 -13.25 -15.40
N GLU A 18 -13.33 -14.11 -15.75
CA GLU A 18 -13.45 -15.46 -15.16
C GLU A 18 -12.23 -16.36 -15.42
N ASP A 19 -11.42 -16.03 -16.43
CA ASP A 19 -10.15 -16.70 -16.76
C ASP A 19 -8.90 -15.99 -16.21
N ASP A 20 -9.06 -15.20 -15.14
CA ASP A 20 -7.99 -14.51 -14.40
C ASP A 20 -7.13 -13.56 -15.26
N LYS A 21 -7.70 -12.98 -16.32
CA LYS A 21 -7.04 -11.91 -17.11
C LYS A 21 -7.59 -10.55 -16.73
N ILE A 22 -6.77 -9.50 -16.84
CA ILE A 22 -7.25 -8.13 -16.64
C ILE A 22 -8.44 -7.83 -17.59
N ASP A 23 -9.58 -7.46 -17.01
CA ASP A 23 -10.73 -6.98 -17.78
C ASP A 23 -10.54 -5.48 -18.09
N GLU A 24 -9.89 -5.20 -19.22
CA GLU A 24 -9.66 -3.83 -19.68
C GLU A 24 -10.95 -3.04 -19.90
N THR A 25 -12.04 -3.69 -20.27
CA THR A 25 -13.31 -3.02 -20.54
C THR A 25 -13.95 -2.54 -19.24
N ALA A 26 -14.01 -3.42 -18.24
CA ALA A 26 -14.47 -3.06 -16.90
C ALA A 26 -13.57 -2.01 -16.25
N LEU A 27 -12.24 -2.17 -16.36
CA LEU A 27 -11.28 -1.22 -15.81
C LEU A 27 -11.47 0.18 -16.43
N ARG A 28 -11.58 0.26 -17.76
CA ARG A 28 -11.83 1.52 -18.47
C ARG A 28 -13.15 2.16 -18.07
N LYS A 29 -14.21 1.37 -17.89
CA LYS A 29 -15.51 1.88 -17.41
C LYS A 29 -15.41 2.45 -16.00
N HIS A 30 -14.71 1.75 -15.10
CA HIS A 30 -14.49 2.19 -13.73
C HIS A 30 -13.67 3.48 -13.67
N LEU A 31 -12.56 3.54 -14.41
CA LEU A 31 -11.73 4.74 -14.52
C LEU A 31 -12.53 5.95 -15.03
N ARG A 32 -13.33 5.78 -16.09
CA ARG A 32 -14.20 6.85 -16.61
C ARG A 32 -15.20 7.33 -15.56
N TYR A 33 -15.82 6.41 -14.82
CA TYR A 33 -16.70 6.80 -13.72
C TYR A 33 -15.97 7.66 -12.67
N LEU A 34 -14.78 7.26 -12.25
CA LEU A 34 -14.01 8.00 -11.25
C LEU A 34 -13.58 9.38 -11.75
N VAL A 35 -13.09 9.46 -12.99
CA VAL A 35 -12.65 10.71 -13.62
C VAL A 35 -13.83 11.66 -13.86
N ASP A 36 -14.93 11.15 -14.41
CA ASP A 36 -16.04 11.99 -14.85
C ASP A 36 -17.01 12.33 -13.71
N ARG A 37 -17.13 11.45 -12.70
CA ARG A 37 -18.16 11.57 -11.64
C ARG A 37 -17.67 11.31 -10.22
N GLY A 38 -16.53 10.66 -10.03
CA GLY A 38 -16.04 10.25 -8.72
C GLY A 38 -15.51 11.39 -7.84
N ASN A 39 -15.34 12.59 -8.40
CA ASN A 39 -14.79 13.76 -7.70
C ASN A 39 -13.43 13.45 -7.01
N VAL A 40 -12.60 12.67 -7.68
CA VAL A 40 -11.25 12.31 -7.20
C VAL A 40 -10.21 13.22 -7.84
N HIS A 41 -9.18 13.54 -7.06
CA HIS A 41 -8.04 14.36 -7.47
C HIS A 41 -6.91 13.49 -8.05
N GLY A 42 -7.00 12.17 -7.85
CA GLY A 42 -6.12 11.21 -8.48
C GLY A 42 -6.59 9.77 -8.29
N ILE A 43 -5.95 8.89 -9.06
CA ILE A 43 -6.18 7.44 -9.03
C ILE A 43 -4.84 6.79 -8.70
N ILE A 44 -4.87 5.85 -7.76
CA ILE A 44 -3.74 5.02 -7.37
C ILE A 44 -4.09 3.59 -7.82
N PRO A 45 -3.64 3.16 -9.00
CA PRO A 45 -3.80 1.78 -9.41
C PRO A 45 -2.86 0.89 -8.61
N THR A 46 -3.12 -0.43 -8.59
CA THR A 46 -2.17 -1.42 -8.05
C THR A 46 -1.70 -1.14 -6.61
N GLY A 47 -2.58 -0.55 -5.78
CA GLY A 47 -2.42 -0.58 -4.33
C GLY A 47 -2.87 -1.93 -3.76
N SER A 48 -2.91 -2.09 -2.44
CA SER A 48 -3.45 -3.30 -1.80
C SER A 48 -4.87 -3.62 -2.29
N THR A 49 -5.72 -2.61 -2.43
CA THR A 49 -7.07 -2.72 -3.02
C THR A 49 -7.07 -3.16 -4.48
N GLY A 50 -5.98 -2.93 -5.21
CA GLY A 50 -5.79 -3.31 -6.61
C GLY A 50 -5.17 -4.69 -6.80
N GLU A 51 -5.01 -5.47 -5.72
CA GLU A 51 -4.54 -6.86 -5.74
C GLU A 51 -3.12 -7.04 -6.30
N PHE A 52 -2.29 -6.00 -6.21
CA PHE A 52 -0.96 -5.98 -6.82
C PHE A 52 -0.04 -7.13 -6.40
N ALA A 53 -0.22 -7.66 -5.17
CA ALA A 53 0.57 -8.78 -4.65
C ALA A 53 0.23 -10.12 -5.35
N ALA A 54 -0.93 -10.22 -6.00
CA ALA A 54 -1.38 -11.40 -6.75
C ALA A 54 -1.16 -11.27 -8.26
N MET A 55 -0.76 -10.10 -8.76
CA MET A 55 -0.55 -9.86 -10.18
C MET A 55 0.81 -10.35 -10.65
N SER A 56 0.88 -10.80 -11.91
CA SER A 56 2.14 -11.10 -12.59
C SER A 56 2.94 -9.84 -12.94
N ASP A 57 4.22 -10.00 -13.21
CA ASP A 57 5.09 -8.90 -13.66
C ASP A 57 4.61 -8.24 -14.95
N GLN A 58 3.98 -9.01 -15.85
CA GLN A 58 3.45 -8.51 -17.11
C GLN A 58 2.23 -7.61 -16.88
N GLU A 59 1.34 -8.02 -15.98
CA GLU A 59 0.15 -7.25 -15.60
C GLU A 59 0.53 -5.97 -14.85
N LEU A 60 1.46 -6.08 -13.90
CA LEU A 60 2.01 -4.93 -13.21
C LEU A 60 2.73 -3.99 -14.18
N ALA A 61 3.47 -4.49 -15.17
CA ALA A 61 4.12 -3.65 -16.18
C ALA A 61 3.12 -2.92 -17.10
N ALA A 62 2.01 -3.59 -17.45
CA ALA A 62 0.94 -2.98 -18.24
C ALA A 62 0.31 -1.78 -17.52
N VAL A 63 0.25 -1.82 -16.18
CA VAL A 63 -0.33 -0.75 -15.35
C VAL A 63 0.73 0.26 -14.89
N GLN A 64 1.88 -0.21 -14.45
CA GLN A 64 3.01 0.55 -13.93
C GLN A 64 4.16 0.47 -14.92
N LYS A 65 4.36 1.56 -15.67
CA LYS A 65 5.30 1.67 -16.81
C LYS A 65 6.79 1.35 -16.50
N ASP A 66 7.15 1.03 -15.26
CA ASP A 66 8.50 0.63 -14.82
C ASP A 66 8.43 -0.49 -13.77
N ILE A 67 8.24 -1.72 -14.24
CA ILE A 67 8.11 -2.92 -13.39
C ILE A 67 9.35 -3.21 -12.56
N GLN A 68 10.54 -2.95 -13.09
CA GLN A 68 11.79 -3.26 -12.39
C GLN A 68 11.92 -2.41 -11.13
N LYS A 69 11.61 -1.11 -11.24
CA LYS A 69 11.67 -0.22 -10.09
C LYS A 69 10.61 -0.56 -9.04
N VAL A 70 9.41 -0.94 -9.48
CA VAL A 70 8.32 -1.36 -8.59
C VAL A 70 8.69 -2.60 -7.80
N ARG A 71 9.25 -3.62 -8.47
CA ARG A 71 9.72 -4.85 -7.81
C ARG A 71 10.82 -4.56 -6.80
N GLU A 72 11.82 -3.76 -7.17
CA GLU A 72 12.91 -3.37 -6.27
C GLU A 72 12.37 -2.71 -4.98
N LEU A 73 11.46 -1.75 -5.12
CA LEU A 73 10.83 -1.08 -3.97
C LEU A 73 9.96 -2.03 -3.15
N TYR A 74 9.19 -2.90 -3.80
CA TYR A 74 8.36 -3.88 -3.12
C TYR A 74 9.21 -4.86 -2.30
N PHE A 75 10.26 -5.43 -2.88
CA PHE A 75 11.17 -6.32 -2.15
C PHE A 75 11.88 -5.60 -1.01
N LYS A 76 12.23 -4.32 -1.17
CA LYS A 76 12.74 -3.50 -0.06
C LYS A 76 11.71 -3.43 1.08
N LEU A 77 10.43 -3.18 0.76
CA LEU A 77 9.34 -3.06 1.74
C LEU A 77 8.80 -4.39 2.29
N LEU A 78 9.08 -5.52 1.63
CA LEU A 78 8.47 -6.82 1.91
C LEU A 78 8.62 -7.28 3.36
N PRO A 79 9.76 -7.08 4.06
CA PRO A 79 9.86 -7.45 5.48
C PRO A 79 8.87 -6.69 6.37
N LEU A 80 8.66 -5.39 6.10
CA LEU A 80 7.69 -4.56 6.83
C LEU A 80 6.26 -4.98 6.53
N LEU A 81 5.93 -5.19 5.26
CA LEU A 81 4.60 -5.66 4.83
C LEU A 81 4.30 -7.03 5.43
N THR A 82 5.27 -7.93 5.44
CA THR A 82 5.14 -9.25 6.06
C THR A 82 4.81 -9.12 7.53
N MET A 83 5.51 -8.27 8.28
CA MET A 83 5.18 -8.01 9.69
C MET A 83 3.75 -7.50 9.88
N PHE A 84 3.29 -6.58 9.04
CA PHE A 84 1.93 -6.05 9.12
C PHE A 84 0.86 -7.12 8.92
N GLU A 85 1.05 -8.01 7.96
CA GLU A 85 0.08 -9.05 7.62
C GLU A 85 0.13 -10.23 8.60
N THR A 86 1.32 -10.70 8.99
CA THR A 86 1.45 -11.91 9.81
C THR A 86 1.10 -11.70 11.28
N THR A 87 1.23 -10.47 11.79
CA THR A 87 0.92 -10.16 13.20
C THR A 87 -0.55 -9.79 13.40
N GLY A 88 -1.27 -9.39 12.34
CA GLY A 88 -2.59 -8.78 12.45
C GLY A 88 -2.58 -7.43 13.20
N GLN A 89 -1.40 -6.83 13.38
CA GLN A 89 -1.18 -5.64 14.20
C GLN A 89 -0.93 -4.37 13.36
N TYR A 90 -1.55 -4.26 12.18
CA TYR A 90 -1.30 -3.16 11.23
C TYR A 90 -1.32 -1.77 11.89
N VAL A 91 -2.38 -1.46 12.65
CA VAL A 91 -2.54 -0.13 13.28
C VAL A 91 -1.53 0.10 14.41
N GLN A 92 -1.26 -0.95 15.20
CA GLN A 92 -0.34 -0.94 16.34
C GLN A 92 1.09 -0.69 15.86
N LEU A 93 1.54 -1.47 14.88
CA LEU A 93 2.88 -1.37 14.31
C LEU A 93 3.05 -0.06 13.53
N THR A 94 2.02 0.42 12.83
CA THR A 94 2.06 1.73 12.16
C THR A 94 2.31 2.85 13.17
N LYS A 95 1.57 2.89 14.28
CA LYS A 95 1.74 3.91 15.33
C LYS A 95 3.09 3.81 16.03
N ALA A 96 3.53 2.60 16.36
CA ALA A 96 4.85 2.38 16.96
C ALA A 96 6.00 2.76 16.00
N GLY A 97 5.87 2.44 14.71
CA GLY A 97 6.84 2.83 13.69
C GLY A 97 6.94 4.35 13.56
N LEU A 98 5.80 5.05 13.52
CA LEU A 98 5.78 6.51 13.50
C LEU A 98 6.46 7.12 14.75
N GLU A 99 6.26 6.53 15.92
CA GLU A 99 6.97 6.94 17.15
C GLU A 99 8.50 6.70 17.04
N ILE A 100 8.93 5.53 16.56
CA ILE A 100 10.35 5.22 16.30
C ILE A 100 10.98 6.25 15.35
N LEU A 101 10.22 6.71 14.35
CA LEU A 101 10.62 7.74 13.38
C LEU A 101 10.50 9.18 13.90
N GLY A 102 10.21 9.38 15.19
CA GLY A 102 10.11 10.69 15.82
C GLY A 102 8.81 11.46 15.52
N ARG A 103 7.75 10.78 15.11
CA ARG A 103 6.44 11.35 14.76
C ARG A 103 5.31 10.67 15.54
N PRO A 104 5.20 10.85 16.87
CA PRO A 104 4.25 10.09 17.68
C PRO A 104 2.78 10.47 17.40
N TYR A 105 1.91 9.47 17.23
CA TYR A 105 0.44 9.63 17.11
C TYR A 105 -0.32 8.97 18.27
N GLY A 106 0.39 8.68 19.36
CA GLY A 106 -0.12 8.02 20.56
C GLY A 106 -0.55 6.57 20.35
N ASN A 107 -0.92 5.90 21.45
CA ASN A 107 -1.30 4.50 21.44
C ASN A 107 -2.55 4.21 20.58
N PRO A 108 -2.71 2.97 20.08
CA PRO A 108 -3.96 2.53 19.47
C PRO A 108 -5.16 2.72 20.41
N ARG A 109 -6.32 3.01 19.84
CA ARG A 109 -7.57 3.08 20.63
C ARG A 109 -7.97 1.65 21.03
N ARG A 110 -8.44 1.50 22.28
CA ARG A 110 -9.06 0.24 22.75
C ARG A 110 -10.18 -0.21 21.79
N PRO A 111 -10.35 -1.52 21.55
CA PRO A 111 -9.75 -2.63 22.30
C PRO A 111 -8.33 -3.02 21.88
N LEU A 112 -7.75 -2.40 20.85
CA LEU A 112 -6.38 -2.71 20.43
C LEU A 112 -5.37 -2.25 21.48
N LEU A 113 -4.46 -3.16 21.85
CA LEU A 113 -3.34 -2.89 22.74
C LEU A 113 -2.11 -2.43 21.94
N PRO A 114 -1.15 -1.70 22.54
CA PRO A 114 0.14 -1.45 21.90
C PRO A 114 0.86 -2.76 21.52
N PRO A 115 1.77 -2.74 20.53
CA PRO A 115 2.56 -3.91 20.18
C PRO A 115 3.50 -4.29 21.33
N THR A 116 3.90 -5.56 21.37
CA THR A 116 4.86 -6.06 22.37
C THR A 116 6.23 -5.41 22.19
N ASP A 117 7.08 -5.45 23.20
CA ASP A 117 8.43 -4.90 23.08
C ASP A 117 9.30 -5.71 22.10
N GLU A 118 9.02 -7.02 21.97
CA GLU A 118 9.62 -7.88 20.94
C GLU A 118 9.22 -7.43 19.52
N ASP A 119 7.93 -7.20 19.28
CA ASP A 119 7.43 -6.71 17.98
C ASP A 119 7.98 -5.32 17.66
N LYS A 120 8.09 -4.43 18.65
CA LYS A 120 8.72 -3.11 18.48
C LYS A 120 10.20 -3.21 18.12
N GLN A 121 10.93 -4.13 18.75
CA GLN A 121 12.34 -4.34 18.46
C GLN A 121 12.53 -4.84 17.03
N ARG A 122 11.76 -5.86 16.62
CA ARG A 122 11.75 -6.36 15.24
C ARG A 122 11.37 -5.26 14.24
N LEU A 123 10.42 -4.39 14.60
CA LEU A 123 10.03 -3.26 13.77
C LEU A 123 11.17 -2.25 13.60
N ARG A 124 11.96 -1.95 14.64
CA ARG A 124 13.13 -1.09 14.53
C ARG A 124 14.14 -1.65 13.54
N GLU A 125 14.48 -2.92 13.67
CA GLU A 125 15.44 -3.61 12.80
C GLU A 125 15.00 -3.53 11.33
N VAL A 126 13.72 -3.80 11.06
CA VAL A 126 13.17 -3.66 9.70
C VAL A 126 13.25 -2.21 9.21
N LEU A 127 12.84 -1.23 10.03
CA LEU A 127 12.88 0.18 9.64
C LEU A 127 14.31 0.67 9.35
N GLU A 128 15.32 0.22 10.10
CA GLU A 128 16.72 0.55 9.86
C GLU A 128 17.15 0.15 8.45
N THR A 129 16.77 -1.05 7.98
CA THR A 129 17.08 -1.51 6.60
C THR A 129 16.42 -0.67 5.51
N LEU A 130 15.33 0.05 5.82
CA LEU A 130 14.58 0.85 4.86
C LEU A 130 15.14 2.28 4.71
N ILE A 131 15.71 2.82 5.79
CA ILE A 131 16.07 4.24 5.93
C ILE A 131 17.54 4.49 5.59
N THR A 132 18.39 3.46 5.68
CA THR A 132 19.71 3.44 5.03
C THR A 132 19.61 3.16 3.53
#